data_AF-R5ZQZ3-F1
#
_entry.id   AF-R5ZQZ3-F1
#
_cell.length_a   1.000
_cell.length_b   1.000
_cell.length_c   1.000
_cell.angle_alpha   90.00
_cell.angle_beta   90.00
_cell.angle_gamma   90.00
#
_symmetry.space_group_name_H-M   'P 1'
#
loop_
_entity.id
_entity.type
_entity.pdbx_description
1 polymer ?
#
loop_
_entity_poly.entity_id
_entity_poly.type
_entity_poly.pdbx_seq_one_letter_code
_entity_poly.pdbx_strand_id
1 'polypeptide(L)'
;MMNNMIGNNIASIEKMTDIIGKKNSDNVDKMYNGKTFADIYNQKRSIEEVISDSDIKSSKGLKFSKHAGERLEQRDIRLSDEQMTRLEEGTEKAILKGIKESLVIVDDLSFIVNTRNRTVITAMDQNNNEDNIYTNIDGAVII
;
A
#
# COMPACT_ATOMS: atom_id res chain seq x y z
N MET A 1 1.39 -50.13 32.79
CA MET A 1 1.70 -49.91 31.36
C MET A 1 0.45 -49.27 30.76
N MET A 2 0.55 -48.01 30.31
CA MET A 2 -0.58 -47.19 29.82
C MET A 2 -0.95 -47.56 28.37
N ASN A 3 -2.26 -47.63 28.11
CA ASN A 3 -2.87 -47.75 26.78
C ASN A 3 -2.67 -46.47 25.96
N ASN A 4 -2.33 -46.65 24.68
CA ASN A 4 -2.32 -45.61 23.66
C ASN A 4 -3.62 -45.68 22.85
N MET A 5 -4.54 -44.74 23.07
CA MET A 5 -5.66 -44.46 22.17
C MET A 5 -5.68 -42.96 21.91
N ILE A 6 -5.17 -42.54 20.76
CA ILE A 6 -5.44 -41.21 20.19
C ILE A 6 -6.28 -41.45 18.94
N GLY A 7 -7.61 -41.38 19.11
CA GLY A 7 -8.54 -41.25 18.01
C GLY A 7 -8.61 -39.78 17.59
N ASN A 8 -8.11 -39.48 16.39
CA ASN A 8 -8.24 -38.15 15.78
C ASN A 8 -9.71 -37.90 15.36
N ASN A 9 -10.49 -37.35 16.29
CA ASN A 9 -11.77 -36.71 15.99
C ASN A 9 -11.50 -35.29 15.46
N ILE A 10 -11.24 -35.16 14.16
CA ILE A 10 -11.28 -33.86 13.49
C ILE A 10 -12.74 -33.46 13.33
N ALA A 11 -13.22 -32.59 14.22
CA ALA A 11 -14.51 -31.95 14.04
C ALA A 11 -14.43 -31.02 12.83
N SER A 12 -15.14 -31.34 11.75
CA SER A 12 -15.21 -30.49 10.55
C SER A 12 -15.77 -29.11 10.92
N ILE A 13 -15.14 -28.06 10.40
CA ILE A 13 -15.56 -26.65 10.58
C ILE A 13 -17.04 -26.46 10.19
N GLU A 14 -17.51 -27.22 9.20
CA GLU A 14 -18.90 -27.27 8.76
C GLU A 14 -19.90 -27.68 9.86
N LYS A 15 -19.49 -28.58 10.79
CA LYS A 15 -20.32 -28.98 11.94
C LYS A 15 -20.33 -27.92 13.04
N MET A 16 -19.31 -27.07 13.13
CA MET A 16 -19.29 -25.96 14.09
C MET A 16 -20.16 -24.79 13.63
N THR A 17 -20.24 -24.53 12.33
CA THR A 17 -21.08 -23.45 11.78
C THR A 17 -22.57 -23.70 12.01
N ASP A 18 -23.03 -24.94 11.95
CA ASP A 18 -24.44 -25.30 12.24
C ASP A 18 -24.81 -25.11 13.71
N ILE A 19 -23.85 -25.30 14.63
CA ILE A 19 -24.06 -25.09 16.08
C ILE A 19 -24.11 -23.59 16.40
N ILE A 20 -23.33 -22.78 15.68
CA ILE A 20 -23.29 -21.32 15.84
C ILE A 20 -24.55 -20.67 15.25
N GLY A 21 -25.08 -21.18 14.13
CA GLY A 21 -26.26 -20.62 13.46
C GLY A 21 -27.60 -20.81 14.19
N LYS A 22 -27.69 -21.64 15.24
CA LYS A 22 -28.98 -22.07 15.83
C LYS A 22 -29.25 -21.59 17.27
N LYS A 23 -28.49 -20.65 17.81
CA LYS A 23 -28.78 -20.05 19.13
C LYS A 23 -29.02 -18.54 19.03
N ASN A 24 -30.31 -18.20 19.15
CA ASN A 24 -30.89 -16.97 19.71
C ASN A 24 -30.11 -15.66 19.51
N SER A 25 -30.69 -14.86 18.62
CA SER A 25 -30.35 -13.50 18.18
C SER A 25 -30.26 -12.41 19.26
N ASP A 26 -30.27 -12.70 20.56
CA ASP A 26 -30.54 -11.65 21.57
C ASP A 26 -29.42 -11.37 22.59
N ASN A 27 -28.26 -12.05 22.57
CA ASN A 27 -27.28 -11.89 23.66
C ASN A 27 -25.80 -12.19 23.31
N VAL A 28 -25.29 -11.74 22.16
CA VAL A 28 -23.84 -11.89 21.81
C VAL A 28 -23.11 -10.55 21.58
N ASP A 29 -23.80 -9.41 21.73
CA ASP A 29 -23.19 -8.08 21.49
C ASP A 29 -22.38 -7.50 22.66
N LYS A 30 -22.18 -8.24 23.76
CA LYS A 30 -21.60 -7.67 25.01
C LYS A 30 -20.23 -8.19 25.45
N MET A 31 -19.48 -8.91 24.63
CA MET A 31 -18.15 -9.41 25.05
C MET A 31 -16.98 -9.18 24.10
N TYR A 32 -17.21 -8.53 22.96
CA TYR A 32 -16.11 -7.99 22.14
C TYR A 32 -16.08 -6.48 22.29
N ASN A 33 -15.13 -5.98 23.08
CA ASN A 33 -14.81 -4.55 23.17
C ASN A 33 -13.86 -4.10 22.04
N GLY A 34 -13.83 -4.86 20.94
CA GLY A 34 -13.00 -4.63 19.77
C GLY A 34 -13.82 -4.00 18.65
N LYS A 35 -13.15 -3.28 17.76
CA LYS A 35 -13.78 -2.70 16.57
C LYS A 35 -14.44 -3.82 15.74
N THR A 36 -15.71 -3.64 15.39
CA THR A 36 -16.39 -4.57 14.48
C THR A 36 -15.78 -4.48 13.08
N PHE A 37 -16.03 -5.48 12.23
CA PHE A 37 -15.62 -5.40 10.82
C PHE A 37 -16.20 -4.17 10.11
N ALA A 38 -17.42 -3.76 10.47
CA ALA A 38 -18.04 -2.53 9.97
C ALA A 38 -17.28 -1.28 10.45
N ASP A 39 -16.85 -1.24 11.72
CA ASP A 39 -16.07 -0.12 12.26
C ASP A 39 -14.69 0.01 11.59
N ILE A 40 -14.04 -1.11 11.29
CA ILE A 40 -12.74 -1.11 10.57
C ILE A 40 -12.92 -0.61 9.13
N TYR A 41 -13.99 -1.03 8.46
CA TYR A 41 -14.30 -0.58 7.10
C TYR A 41 -14.66 0.91 7.05
N ASN A 42 -15.48 1.37 7.99
CA ASN A 42 -15.85 2.77 8.11
C ASN A 42 -14.66 3.65 8.51
N GLN A 43 -13.75 3.15 9.37
CA GLN A 43 -12.52 3.87 9.71
C GLN A 43 -11.58 4.01 8.50
N LYS A 44 -11.48 3.01 7.63
CA LYS A 44 -10.72 3.14 6.37
C LYS A 44 -11.29 4.24 5.49
N ARG A 45 -12.62 4.30 5.37
CA ARG A 45 -13.33 5.38 4.67
C ARG A 45 -13.06 6.74 5.30
N SER A 46 -13.06 6.85 6.63
CA SER A 46 -12.78 8.11 7.32
C SER A 46 -11.32 8.58 7.14
N ILE A 47 -10.36 7.67 6.97
CA ILE A 47 -8.97 8.04 6.64
C ILE A 47 -8.87 8.52 5.19
N GLU A 48 -9.53 7.83 4.25
CA GLU A 48 -9.64 8.29 2.86
C GLU A 48 -10.37 9.65 2.75
N GLU A 49 -11.39 9.88 3.56
CA GLU A 49 -12.16 11.13 3.63
C GLU A 49 -11.38 12.28 4.27
N VAL A 50 -10.58 12.03 5.32
CA VAL A 50 -9.70 13.05 5.94
C VAL A 50 -8.57 13.48 5.00
N ILE A 51 -8.11 12.59 4.10
CA ILE A 51 -7.17 12.94 3.02
C ILE A 51 -7.90 13.71 1.90
N SER A 52 -9.23 13.61 1.79
CA SER A 52 -9.98 14.22 0.69
C SER A 52 -10.22 15.72 0.87
N ASP A 53 -10.52 16.22 2.06
CA ASP A 53 -11.01 17.61 2.19
C ASP A 53 -9.93 18.70 2.19
N SER A 54 -8.67 18.36 2.47
CA SER A 54 -7.55 19.31 2.39
C SER A 54 -6.84 19.30 1.03
N ASP A 55 -6.95 18.20 0.26
CA ASP A 55 -6.25 18.01 -1.01
C ASP A 55 -7.10 18.42 -2.24
N ILE A 56 -8.41 18.63 -2.09
CA ILE A 56 -9.31 19.01 -3.20
C ILE A 56 -8.99 20.41 -3.79
N LYS A 57 -8.21 21.25 -3.10
CA LYS A 57 -7.76 22.56 -3.64
C LYS A 57 -6.42 22.53 -4.39
N SER A 58 -5.67 21.42 -4.36
CA SER A 58 -4.39 21.28 -5.09
C SER A 58 -4.49 20.16 -6.12
N SER A 59 -5.10 20.49 -7.25
CA SER A 59 -5.17 19.68 -8.46
C SER A 59 -3.87 18.92 -8.79
N LYS A 60 -3.91 17.57 -8.77
CA LYS A 60 -3.01 16.61 -9.46
C LYS A 60 -1.56 16.42 -8.94
N GLY A 61 -1.28 16.62 -7.66
CA GLY A 61 0.03 16.24 -7.09
C GLY A 61 0.34 14.73 -7.19
N LEU A 62 1.63 14.38 -7.19
CA LEU A 62 2.10 12.99 -7.10
C LEU A 62 1.85 12.38 -5.71
N LYS A 63 1.39 11.12 -5.69
CA LYS A 63 1.14 10.37 -4.45
C LYS A 63 2.32 9.46 -4.14
N PHE A 64 2.67 9.30 -2.87
CA PHE A 64 3.65 8.30 -2.45
C PHE A 64 2.94 7.10 -1.84
N SER A 65 3.30 5.91 -2.31
CA SER A 65 2.85 4.68 -1.67
C SER A 65 3.51 4.50 -0.30
N LYS A 66 2.92 3.63 0.53
CA LYS A 66 3.53 3.26 1.82
C LYS A 66 4.96 2.75 1.66
N HIS A 67 5.24 1.95 0.63
CA HIS A 67 6.59 1.43 0.38
C HIS A 67 7.56 2.55 0.01
N ALA A 68 7.15 3.48 -0.85
CA ALA A 68 7.98 4.63 -1.19
C ALA A 68 8.27 5.50 0.05
N GLY A 69 7.27 5.78 0.89
CA GLY A 69 7.46 6.52 2.14
C GLY A 69 8.44 5.83 3.09
N GLU A 70 8.24 4.55 3.37
CA GLU A 70 9.14 3.75 4.21
C GLU A 70 10.57 3.73 3.66
N ARG A 71 10.74 3.67 2.33
CA ARG A 71 12.06 3.69 1.68
C ARG A 71 12.76 5.03 1.81
N LEU A 72 12.02 6.12 1.62
CA LEU A 72 12.55 7.48 1.79
C LEU A 72 13.03 7.69 3.24
N GLU A 73 12.23 7.26 4.21
CA GLU A 73 12.60 7.33 5.63
C GLU A 73 13.79 6.43 5.98
N GLN A 74 13.78 5.16 5.54
CA GLN A 74 14.86 4.20 5.83
C GLN A 74 16.23 4.65 5.33
N ARG A 75 16.26 5.42 4.24
CA ARG A 75 17.50 5.89 3.61
C ARG A 75 17.77 7.38 3.86
N ASP A 76 16.99 8.04 4.71
CA ASP A 76 17.06 9.48 4.99
C ASP A 76 17.10 10.32 3.69
N ILE A 77 16.33 9.88 2.68
CA ILE A 77 16.23 10.58 1.40
C ILE A 77 15.24 11.73 1.58
N ARG A 78 15.75 12.96 1.47
CA ARG A 78 14.96 14.18 1.49
C ARG A 78 14.87 14.76 0.09
N LEU A 79 13.65 14.88 -0.42
CA LEU A 79 13.36 15.53 -1.69
C LEU A 79 13.30 17.05 -1.48
N SER A 80 14.06 17.81 -2.27
CA SER A 80 13.86 19.26 -2.38
C SER A 80 12.61 19.59 -3.22
N ASP A 81 12.09 20.80 -3.08
CA ASP A 81 10.94 21.27 -3.89
C ASP A 81 11.25 21.23 -5.39
N GLU A 82 12.50 21.49 -5.77
CA GLU A 82 12.98 21.39 -7.15
C GLU A 82 12.98 19.93 -7.65
N GLN A 83 13.47 19.00 -6.83
CA GLN A 83 13.48 17.58 -7.16
C GLN A 83 12.06 17.02 -7.27
N MET A 84 11.16 17.45 -6.39
CA MET A 84 9.75 17.10 -6.47
C MET A 84 9.14 17.61 -7.78
N THR A 85 9.36 18.87 -8.14
CA THR A 85 8.88 19.46 -9.40
C THR A 85 9.40 18.68 -10.61
N ARG A 86 10.70 18.35 -10.64
CA ARG A 86 11.31 17.56 -11.72
C ARG A 86 10.75 16.14 -11.79
N LEU A 87 10.46 15.51 -10.66
CA LEU A 87 9.78 14.21 -10.60
C LEU A 87 8.36 14.29 -11.17
N GLU A 88 7.62 15.36 -10.88
CA GLU A 88 6.29 15.60 -11.47
C GLU A 88 6.39 15.78 -12.99
N GLU A 89 7.32 16.61 -13.47
CA GLU A 89 7.57 16.78 -14.90
C GLU A 89 7.95 15.47 -15.59
N GLY A 90 8.79 14.65 -14.96
CA GLY A 90 9.19 13.34 -15.47
C GLY A 90 8.02 12.38 -15.58
N THR A 91 7.15 12.41 -14.57
CA THR A 91 5.90 11.65 -14.56
C THR A 91 4.96 12.11 -15.66
N GLU A 92 4.81 13.42 -15.88
CA GLU A 92 4.01 13.95 -16.99
C GLU A 92 4.56 13.53 -18.35
N LYS A 93 5.89 13.60 -18.54
CA LYS A 93 6.53 13.12 -19.78
C LYS A 93 6.26 11.62 -20.00
N ALA A 94 6.32 10.81 -18.95
CA ALA A 94 6.00 9.38 -19.02
C ALA A 94 4.53 9.14 -19.42
N ILE A 95 3.59 9.90 -18.83
CA ILE A 95 2.16 9.87 -19.16
C ILE A 95 1.95 10.20 -20.64
N LEU A 96 2.54 11.29 -21.13
CA LEU A 96 2.42 11.72 -22.52
C LEU A 96 2.96 10.70 -23.53
N LYS A 97 3.90 9.85 -23.10
CA LYS A 97 4.45 8.75 -23.90
C LYS A 97 3.70 7.43 -23.73
N GLY A 98 2.68 7.38 -22.87
CA GLY A 98 1.89 6.18 -22.62
C GLY A 98 2.60 5.09 -21.81
N ILE A 99 3.70 5.43 -21.12
CA ILE A 99 4.43 4.53 -20.23
C ILE A 99 3.57 4.31 -18.98
N LYS A 100 3.26 3.07 -18.59
CA LYS A 100 2.39 2.81 -17.42
C LYS A 100 3.17 2.72 -16.12
N GLU A 101 4.28 1.99 -16.14
CA GLU A 101 5.25 1.92 -15.04
C GLU A 101 6.56 2.54 -15.52
N SER A 102 6.92 3.71 -14.98
CA SER A 102 8.09 4.46 -15.41
C SER A 102 9.15 4.48 -14.33
N LEU A 103 10.40 4.21 -14.72
CA LEU A 103 11.56 4.62 -13.94
C LEU A 103 11.82 6.11 -14.20
N VAL A 104 11.69 6.96 -13.19
CA VAL A 104 12.04 8.39 -13.28
C VAL A 104 13.31 8.61 -12.48
N ILE A 105 14.36 9.06 -13.16
CA ILE A 105 15.65 9.39 -12.53
C ILE A 105 15.72 10.91 -12.41
N VAL A 106 15.98 11.38 -11.18
CA VAL A 106 16.17 12.80 -10.85
C VAL A 106 17.45 12.90 -10.04
N ASP A 107 18.48 13.49 -10.62
CA ASP A 107 19.84 13.51 -10.06
C ASP A 107 20.32 12.09 -9.73
N ASP A 108 20.68 11.81 -8.47
CA ASP A 108 21.11 10.49 -8.00
C ASP A 108 19.95 9.63 -7.48
N LEU A 109 18.71 10.10 -7.57
CA LEU A 109 17.52 9.41 -7.07
C LEU A 109 16.75 8.75 -8.21
N SER A 110 16.21 7.57 -7.94
CA SER A 110 15.44 6.74 -8.86
C SER A 110 14.09 6.40 -8.27
N PHE A 111 13.03 6.72 -9.01
CA PHE A 111 11.65 6.52 -8.61
C PHE A 111 10.96 5.60 -9.58
N ILE A 112 10.26 4.58 -9.08
CA ILE A 112 9.32 3.82 -9.92
C ILE A 112 7.94 4.43 -9.71
N VAL A 113 7.36 4.93 -10.79
CA VAL A 113 6.08 5.64 -10.78
C VAL A 113 5.07 4.90 -11.64
N ASN A 114 3.93 4.60 -11.03
CA ASN A 114 2.74 4.20 -11.76
C ASN A 114 2.05 5.46 -12.27
N THR A 115 2.08 5.65 -13.58
CA THR A 115 1.56 6.87 -14.23
C THR A 115 0.04 6.89 -14.29
N ARG A 116 -0.62 5.72 -14.25
CA ARG A 116 -2.09 5.63 -14.34
C ARG A 116 -2.77 6.26 -13.12
N ASN A 117 -2.21 6.03 -11.94
CA ASN A 117 -2.72 6.56 -10.68
C ASN A 117 -1.79 7.62 -10.05
N ARG A 118 -0.74 8.05 -10.79
CA ARG A 118 0.25 9.05 -10.36
C ARG A 118 0.86 8.72 -9.00
N THR A 119 1.23 7.46 -8.79
CA THR A 119 1.74 6.98 -7.50
C THR A 119 3.19 6.53 -7.62
N VAL A 120 4.05 7.09 -6.78
CA VAL A 120 5.42 6.60 -6.54
C VAL A 120 5.34 5.29 -5.76
N ILE A 121 5.78 4.21 -6.37
CA ILE A 121 5.77 2.87 -5.80
C ILE A 121 7.02 2.64 -4.94
N THR A 122 8.18 3.09 -5.40
CA THR A 122 9.43 3.00 -4.64
C THR A 122 10.38 4.16 -4.98
N ALA A 123 11.30 4.42 -4.07
CA ALA A 123 12.38 5.38 -4.21
C ALA A 123 13.71 4.71 -3.84
N MET A 124 14.76 5.00 -4.60
CA MET A 124 16.07 4.39 -4.49
C MET A 124 17.14 5.44 -4.75
N ASP A 125 18.28 5.34 -4.06
CA ASP A 125 19.49 6.13 -4.34
C ASP A 125 20.43 5.28 -5.21
N GLN A 126 20.92 5.84 -6.32
CA GLN A 126 21.80 5.17 -7.26
C GLN A 126 23.19 4.88 -6.69
N ASN A 127 23.62 5.63 -5.67
CA ASN A 127 24.96 5.51 -5.08
C ASN A 127 25.03 4.45 -3.96
N ASN A 128 23.89 4.08 -3.37
CA ASN A 128 23.81 3.24 -2.17
C ASN A 128 23.29 1.81 -2.42
N ASN A 129 23.03 1.43 -3.68
CA ASN A 129 22.68 0.06 -4.03
C ASN A 129 23.86 -0.64 -4.71
N GLU A 130 24.20 -1.85 -4.25
CA GLU A 130 25.24 -2.68 -4.89
C GLU A 130 24.87 -3.03 -6.34
N ASP A 131 23.57 -3.09 -6.66
CA ASP A 131 23.04 -3.32 -7.99
C ASP A 131 21.87 -2.37 -8.33
N ASN A 132 22.04 -1.52 -9.35
CA ASN A 132 21.00 -0.63 -9.88
C ASN A 132 20.10 -1.36 -10.91
N ILE A 133 19.51 -2.48 -10.49
CA ILE A 133 18.65 -3.32 -11.34
C ILE A 133 17.17 -2.98 -11.09
N TYR A 134 16.49 -2.56 -12.17
CA TYR A 134 15.06 -2.25 -12.16
C TYR A 134 14.30 -3.27 -12.99
N THR A 135 13.13 -3.68 -12.50
CA THR A 135 12.26 -4.65 -13.18
C THR A 135 10.83 -4.13 -13.22
N ASN A 136 9.98 -4.74 -14.04
CA ASN A 136 8.57 -4.37 -14.17
C ASN A 136 8.35 -2.90 -14.53
N ILE A 137 9.22 -2.35 -15.38
CA ILE A 137 9.08 -1.01 -15.96
C ILE A 137 8.81 -1.12 -17.46
N ASP A 138 7.94 -0.24 -17.97
CA ASP A 138 7.62 -0.13 -19.39
C ASP A 138 8.56 0.86 -20.10
N GLY A 139 9.16 1.77 -19.35
CA GLY A 139 10.05 2.79 -19.87
C GLY A 139 10.76 3.57 -18.77
N ALA A 140 11.66 4.45 -19.19
CA ALA A 140 12.41 5.32 -18.29
C ALA A 140 12.37 6.76 -18.80
N VAL A 141 12.34 7.70 -17.85
CA VAL A 141 12.45 9.13 -18.07
C VAL A 141 13.61 9.62 -17.21
N ILE A 142 14.57 10.29 -17.85
CA ILE A 142 15.77 10.82 -17.19
C ILE A 142 15.67 12.34 -17.26
N ILE A 143 15.75 12.99 -16.11
CA ILE A 143 15.62 14.45 -15.96
C ILE A 143 16.78 15.01 -15.15
#